data_AF-A0A7S3MV57-F1
#
_entry.id   AF-A0A7S3MV57-F1
#
_cell.length_a   1.000
_cell.length_b   1.000
_cell.length_c   1.000
_cell.angle_alpha   90.00
_cell.angle_beta   90.00
_cell.angle_gamma   90.00
#
_symmetry.space_group_name_H-M   'P 1'
#
loop_
_entity.id
_entity.type
_entity.pdbx_description
1 polymer ?
#
loop_
_entity_poly.entity_id
_entity_poly.type
_entity_poly.pdbx_seq_one_letter_code
_entity_poly.pdbx_strand_id
1 'polypeptide(L)'
;MITKLLGNPSPKLVNQIENEKNREFVQQLPKREGKKFEELFKGANPDAIDLLKKMLTYDPEDRITVEEALKHKYLKQLSCPEDEPTTEPVSAFDFDFEKYSLSKEDFKDLIYEEIMLYHSDEAALNYIKSKEQHPSGSLHLKYAHRMRKAYRDPKE
;
A
#
# COMPACT_ATOMS: atom_id res chain seq x y z
N MET A 1 -12.20 1.18 18.06
CA MET A 1 -11.23 2.28 17.86
C MET A 1 -9.85 1.77 18.20
N ILE A 2 -8.89 1.96 17.28
CA ILE A 2 -7.52 1.41 17.36
C ILE A 2 -6.81 1.83 18.66
N THR A 3 -7.07 3.06 19.13
CA THR A 3 -6.54 3.60 20.39
C THR A 3 -6.88 2.81 21.65
N LYS A 4 -7.88 1.92 21.62
CA LYS A 4 -8.19 1.03 22.76
C LYS A 4 -7.16 -0.09 22.94
N LEU A 5 -6.45 -0.44 21.85
CA LEU A 5 -5.45 -1.49 21.83
C LEU A 5 -4.05 -0.90 21.87
N LEU A 6 -3.74 0.03 20.96
CA LEU A 6 -2.39 0.61 20.81
C LEU A 6 -2.14 1.84 21.68
N GLY A 7 -3.15 2.36 22.37
CA GLY A 7 -3.07 3.66 23.03
C GLY A 7 -3.11 4.80 22.02
N ASN A 8 -2.91 6.05 22.46
CA ASN A 8 -2.90 7.18 21.54
C ASN A 8 -1.59 7.25 20.73
N PRO A 9 -1.65 7.70 19.47
CA PRO A 9 -0.45 7.97 18.69
C PRO A 9 0.42 9.07 19.32
N SER A 10 1.71 9.06 19.01
CA SER A 10 2.65 10.06 19.50
C SER A 10 2.34 11.45 18.92
N PRO A 11 2.72 12.55 19.60
CA PRO A 11 2.55 13.90 19.06
C PRO A 11 3.22 14.09 17.70
N LYS A 12 4.38 13.46 17.48
CA LYS A 12 5.09 13.46 16.20
C LYS A 12 4.17 12.96 15.07
N LEU A 13 3.54 11.81 15.27
CA LEU A 13 2.66 11.21 14.26
C LEU A 13 1.37 12.03 14.06
N VAL A 14 0.78 12.54 15.14
CA VAL A 14 -0.40 13.41 15.05
C VAL A 14 -0.10 14.66 14.21
N ASN A 15 1.10 15.21 14.32
CA ASN A 15 1.52 16.38 13.56
C ASN A 15 1.76 16.10 12.06
N GLN A 16 1.95 14.84 11.67
CA GLN A 16 2.05 14.44 10.25
C GLN A 16 0.68 14.38 9.56
N ILE A 17 -0.43 14.48 10.30
CA ILE A 17 -1.78 14.52 9.71
C ILE A 17 -1.97 15.88 9.03
N GLU A 18 -2.03 15.86 7.70
CA GLU A 18 -2.20 17.05 6.87
C GLU A 18 -3.57 17.71 7.06
N ASN A 19 -4.63 16.90 7.16
CA ASN A 19 -5.98 17.41 7.36
C ASN A 19 -6.17 17.89 8.79
N GLU A 20 -6.31 19.20 8.96
CA GLU A 20 -6.41 19.85 10.27
C GLU A 20 -7.59 19.36 11.12
N LYS A 21 -8.76 19.14 10.52
CA LYS A 21 -9.94 18.61 11.24
C LYS A 21 -9.68 17.20 11.77
N ASN A 22 -9.01 16.35 10.98
CA ASN A 22 -8.64 15.00 11.42
C ASN A 22 -7.59 15.05 12.53
N ARG A 23 -6.62 15.97 12.43
CA ARG A 23 -5.60 16.20 13.46
C ARG A 23 -6.24 16.63 14.79
N GLU A 24 -7.12 17.63 14.76
CA GLU A 24 -7.88 18.09 15.92
C GLU A 24 -8.73 16.96 16.53
N PHE A 25 -9.43 16.20 15.70
CA PHE A 25 -10.21 15.04 16.15
C PHE A 25 -9.34 14.04 16.91
N VAL A 26 -8.16 13.68 16.37
CA VAL A 26 -7.24 12.74 17.02
C VAL A 26 -6.69 13.31 18.34
N GLN A 27 -6.43 14.62 18.41
CA GLN A 27 -5.98 15.29 19.63
C GLN A 27 -7.05 15.28 20.74
N GLN A 28 -8.32 15.40 20.36
CA GLN A 28 -9.48 15.39 21.27
C GLN A 28 -9.86 13.99 21.77
N LEU A 29 -9.29 12.92 21.20
CA LEU A 29 -9.57 11.55 21.66
C LEU A 29 -9.13 11.37 23.12
N PRO A 30 -9.93 10.65 23.94
CA PRO A 30 -9.55 10.33 25.30
C PRO A 30 -8.16 9.69 25.36
N LYS A 31 -7.31 10.17 26.27
CA LYS A 31 -5.97 9.61 26.49
C LYS A 31 -6.08 8.19 27.05
N ARG A 32 -5.37 7.26 26.42
CA ARG A 32 -5.33 5.84 26.72
C ARG A 32 -3.90 5.35 26.57
N GLU A 33 -3.47 4.53 27.51
CA GLU A 33 -2.27 3.73 27.34
C GLU A 33 -2.60 2.49 26.50
N GLY A 34 -1.61 2.04 25.72
CA GLY A 34 -1.72 0.80 24.97
C GLY A 34 -1.80 -0.40 25.90
N LYS A 35 -2.58 -1.40 25.51
CA LYS A 35 -2.63 -2.67 26.24
C LYS A 35 -1.36 -3.46 26.00
N LYS A 36 -0.89 -4.16 27.03
CA LYS A 36 0.18 -5.15 26.87
C LYS A 36 -0.39 -6.37 26.15
N PHE A 37 0.24 -6.74 25.04
CA PHE A 37 -0.24 -7.85 24.21
C PHE A 37 -0.11 -9.19 24.94
N GLU A 38 0.88 -9.32 25.84
CA GLU A 38 1.10 -10.46 26.72
C GLU A 38 -0.09 -10.71 27.65
N GLU A 39 -0.76 -9.65 28.10
CA GLU A 39 -1.93 -9.75 28.97
C GLU A 39 -3.21 -10.07 28.18
N LEU A 40 -3.25 -9.66 26.90
CA LEU A 40 -4.36 -9.94 25.99
C LEU A 40 -4.32 -11.38 25.46
N PHE A 41 -3.14 -11.84 25.05
CA PHE A 41 -2.89 -13.16 24.48
C PHE A 41 -2.18 -14.05 25.49
N LYS A 42 -2.84 -14.29 26.63
CA LYS A 42 -2.27 -15.12 27.71
C LYS A 42 -1.97 -16.52 27.21
N GLY A 43 -0.74 -16.98 27.44
CA GLY A 43 -0.29 -18.32 27.02
C GLY A 43 0.11 -18.42 25.55
N ALA A 44 0.06 -17.33 24.77
CA ALA A 44 0.59 -17.34 23.41
C ALA A 44 2.13 -17.34 23.40
N ASN A 45 2.71 -17.81 22.29
CA ASN A 45 4.16 -17.83 22.09
C ASN A 45 4.72 -16.38 22.13
N PRO A 46 5.73 -16.08 22.95
CA PRO A 46 6.35 -14.76 23.02
C PRO A 46 6.86 -14.23 21.67
N ASP A 47 7.42 -15.09 20.81
CA ASP A 47 7.91 -14.69 19.48
C ASP A 47 6.75 -14.31 18.54
N ALA A 48 5.56 -14.91 18.73
CA ALA A 48 4.34 -14.55 17.99
C ALA A 48 3.85 -13.16 18.38
N ILE A 49 3.87 -12.89 19.70
CA ILE A 49 3.49 -11.58 20.25
C ILE A 49 4.47 -10.51 19.77
N ASP A 50 5.77 -10.81 19.76
CA ASP A 50 6.79 -9.90 19.26
C ASP A 50 6.59 -9.56 17.78
N LEU A 51 6.35 -10.57 16.94
CA LEU A 51 6.03 -10.34 15.52
C LEU A 51 4.78 -9.48 15.34
N LEU A 52 3.71 -9.77 16.09
CA LEU A 52 2.46 -9.03 16.04
C LEU A 52 2.63 -7.56 16.45
N LYS A 53 3.45 -7.28 17.48
CA LYS A 53 3.76 -5.90 17.90
C LYS A 53 4.47 -5.10 16.81
N LYS A 54 5.37 -5.74 16.07
CA LYS A 54 6.09 -5.08 14.96
C LYS A 54 5.21 -4.86 13.72
N MET A 55 4.12 -5.61 13.57
CA MET A 55 3.13 -5.39 12.50
C MET A 55 2.10 -4.31 12.84
N LEU A 56 1.70 -4.20 14.12
CA LEU A 56 0.63 -3.32 14.56
C LEU A 56 1.16 -1.99 15.11
N THR A 57 1.81 -1.23 14.24
CA THR A 57 2.31 0.12 14.51
C THR A 57 1.38 1.18 13.91
N TYR A 58 1.44 2.40 14.45
CA TYR A 58 0.74 3.53 13.87
C TYR A 58 1.48 4.13 12.66
N ASP A 59 2.80 4.30 12.78
CA ASP A 59 3.65 4.78 11.69
C ASP A 59 3.90 3.61 10.73
N PRO A 60 3.53 3.73 9.43
CA PRO A 60 3.83 2.70 8.44
C PRO A 60 5.32 2.41 8.32
N GLU A 61 6.19 3.40 8.54
CA GLU A 61 7.65 3.25 8.43
C GLU A 61 8.24 2.46 9.60
N ASP A 62 7.55 2.43 10.75
CA ASP A 62 7.94 1.61 11.90
C ASP A 62 7.46 0.15 11.75
N ARG A 63 6.61 -0.14 10.75
CA ARG A 63 6.04 -1.48 10.55
C ARG A 63 7.09 -2.39 9.94
N ILE A 64 7.24 -3.59 10.51
CA ILE A 64 8.10 -4.64 9.93
C ILE A 64 7.75 -4.91 8.47
N THR A 65 8.78 -5.04 7.63
CA THR A 65 8.56 -5.40 6.22
C THR A 65 8.20 -6.88 6.08
N VAL A 66 7.71 -7.28 4.91
CA VAL A 66 7.40 -8.71 4.65
C VAL A 66 8.66 -9.55 4.72
N GLU A 67 9.78 -9.07 4.17
CA GLU A 67 11.08 -9.75 4.16
C GLU A 67 11.64 -9.93 5.58
N GLU A 68 11.49 -8.91 6.43
CA GLU A 68 11.88 -8.98 7.83
C GLU A 68 10.97 -9.93 8.62
N ALA A 69 9.67 -9.95 8.32
CA ALA A 69 8.71 -10.82 8.96
C ALA A 69 8.97 -12.30 8.64
N LEU A 70 9.28 -12.63 7.37
CA LEU A 70 9.63 -14.00 6.95
C LEU A 70 10.90 -14.52 7.67
N LYS A 71 11.88 -13.63 7.91
CA LYS A 71 13.11 -13.93 8.69
C LYS A 71 12.89 -13.95 10.21
N HIS A 72 11.68 -13.64 10.69
CA HIS A 72 11.40 -13.53 12.11
C HIS A 72 11.49 -14.89 12.82
N LYS A 73 11.95 -14.91 14.08
CA LYS A 73 12.12 -16.13 14.88
C LYS A 73 10.87 -17.00 14.95
N TYR A 74 9.70 -16.35 14.99
CA TYR A 74 8.41 -17.03 15.02
C TYR A 74 8.15 -17.88 13.77
N LEU A 75 8.57 -17.42 12.60
CA LEU A 75 8.37 -18.11 11.32
C LEU A 75 9.57 -18.99 10.92
N LYS A 76 10.60 -19.09 11.75
CA LYS A 76 11.85 -19.81 11.42
C LYS A 76 11.65 -21.26 10.96
N GLN A 77 10.63 -21.95 11.49
CA GLN A 77 10.34 -23.35 11.11
C GLN A 77 9.68 -23.47 9.73
N LEU A 78 9.09 -22.38 9.23
CA LEU A 78 8.40 -22.31 7.94
C LEU A 78 9.21 -21.56 6.89
N SER A 79 10.22 -20.78 7.29
CA SER A 79 11.04 -19.99 6.36
C SER A 79 11.85 -20.90 5.45
N CYS A 80 11.76 -20.61 4.16
CA CYS A 80 12.50 -21.28 3.09
C CYS A 80 12.98 -20.21 2.13
N PRO A 81 14.17 -19.61 2.34
CA PRO A 81 14.65 -18.49 1.52
C PRO A 81 14.70 -18.79 0.00
N GLU A 82 14.91 -20.06 -0.37
CA GLU A 82 14.93 -20.51 -1.77
C GLU A 82 13.51 -20.56 -2.40
N ASP A 83 12.46 -20.59 -1.58
CA ASP A 83 11.03 -20.58 -1.98
C ASP A 83 10.34 -19.25 -1.59
N GLU A 84 11.13 -18.21 -1.30
CA GLU A 84 10.67 -16.85 -0.98
C GLU A 84 11.20 -15.84 -2.04
N PRO A 85 10.82 -15.97 -3.33
CA PRO A 85 11.34 -15.10 -4.38
C PRO A 85 10.84 -13.66 -4.23
N THR A 86 11.72 -12.70 -4.53
CA THR A 86 11.36 -11.29 -4.67
C THR A 86 11.18 -10.90 -6.14
N THR A 87 10.52 -9.79 -6.38
CA THR A 87 10.39 -9.18 -7.70
C THR A 87 10.69 -7.70 -7.62
N GLU A 88 11.08 -7.11 -8.75
CA GLU A 88 11.15 -5.66 -8.88
C GLU A 88 9.79 -5.02 -8.59
N PRO A 89 9.76 -3.79 -8.05
CA PRO A 89 8.53 -3.05 -7.84
C PRO A 89 7.70 -2.96 -9.12
N VAL A 90 6.39 -3.15 -8.99
CA VAL A 90 5.47 -3.04 -10.14
C VAL A 90 5.53 -1.62 -10.70
N SER A 91 5.51 -1.50 -12.02
CA SER A 91 5.66 -0.21 -12.68
C SER A 91 4.43 0.68 -12.44
N ALA A 92 4.66 1.98 -12.24
CA ALA A 92 3.59 2.97 -12.16
C ALA A 92 2.74 3.03 -13.45
N PHE A 93 3.30 2.61 -14.59
CA PHE A 93 2.58 2.45 -15.85
C PHE A 93 1.39 1.50 -15.72
N ASP A 94 1.59 0.38 -15.02
CA ASP A 94 0.61 -0.70 -14.91
C ASP A 94 -0.62 -0.30 -14.07
N PHE A 95 -0.44 0.72 -13.23
CA PHE A 95 -1.48 1.29 -12.37
C PHE A 95 -2.01 2.65 -12.87
N ASP A 96 -1.62 3.10 -14.08
CA ASP A 96 -2.00 4.43 -14.57
C ASP A 96 -3.52 4.61 -14.70
N PHE A 97 -4.25 3.52 -14.95
CA PHE A 97 -5.71 3.52 -15.06
C PHE A 97 -6.40 4.00 -13.77
N GLU A 98 -5.77 3.83 -12.60
CA GLU A 98 -6.34 4.27 -11.32
C GLU A 98 -6.44 5.78 -11.20
N LYS A 99 -5.60 6.52 -11.93
CA LYS A 99 -5.56 7.99 -11.88
C LYS A 99 -6.75 8.64 -12.56
N TYR A 100 -7.46 7.93 -13.45
CA TYR A 100 -8.51 8.49 -14.28
C TYR A 100 -9.89 7.97 -13.89
N SER A 101 -10.91 8.80 -14.12
CA SER A 101 -12.31 8.46 -13.89
C SER A 101 -12.86 7.79 -15.15
N LEU A 102 -12.59 6.50 -15.31
CA LEU A 102 -12.91 5.69 -16.50
C LEU A 102 -14.37 5.18 -16.49
N SER A 103 -14.98 5.04 -17.67
CA SER A 103 -16.32 4.49 -17.83
C SER A 103 -16.25 2.98 -18.01
N LYS A 104 -17.42 2.33 -18.04
CA LYS A 104 -17.51 0.90 -18.34
C LYS A 104 -16.92 0.58 -19.71
N GLU A 105 -17.19 1.43 -20.70
CA GLU A 105 -16.69 1.28 -22.07
C GLU A 105 -15.17 1.44 -22.12
N ASP A 106 -14.61 2.42 -21.40
CA ASP A 106 -13.15 2.57 -21.30
C ASP A 106 -12.47 1.32 -20.70
N PHE A 107 -13.04 0.77 -19.63
CA PHE A 107 -12.50 -0.46 -19.04
C PHE A 107 -12.61 -1.67 -19.98
N LYS A 108 -13.65 -1.76 -20.80
CA LYS A 108 -13.73 -2.82 -21.82
C LYS A 108 -12.59 -2.72 -22.82
N ASP A 109 -12.29 -1.51 -23.29
CA ASP A 109 -11.17 -1.28 -24.21
C ASP A 109 -9.84 -1.66 -23.55
N LEU A 110 -9.58 -1.21 -22.31
CA LEU A 110 -8.34 -1.54 -21.59
C LEU A 110 -8.20 -3.04 -21.32
N ILE A 111 -9.29 -3.74 -20.98
CA ILE A 111 -9.28 -5.20 -20.80
C ILE A 111 -9.01 -5.89 -22.14
N TYR A 112 -9.58 -5.40 -23.24
CA TYR A 112 -9.30 -5.95 -24.56
C TYR A 112 -7.84 -5.73 -24.96
N GLU A 113 -7.28 -4.54 -24.71
CA GLU A 113 -5.87 -4.23 -24.91
C GLU A 113 -4.98 -5.19 -24.11
N GLU A 114 -5.30 -5.45 -22.84
CA GLU A 114 -4.58 -6.43 -22.00
C GLU A 114 -4.66 -7.84 -22.59
N ILE A 115 -5.83 -8.29 -23.05
CA ILE A 115 -5.97 -9.59 -23.73
C ILE A 115 -5.06 -9.65 -24.97
N MET A 116 -5.02 -8.57 -25.76
CA MET A 116 -4.19 -8.52 -26.97
C MET A 116 -2.70 -8.63 -26.69
N LEU A 117 -2.21 -8.21 -25.52
CA LEU A 117 -0.80 -8.39 -25.14
C LEU A 117 -0.36 -9.87 -25.15
N TYR A 118 -1.28 -10.79 -24.86
CA TYR A 118 -1.02 -12.24 -24.85
C TYR A 118 -1.34 -12.93 -26.19
N HIS A 119 -1.94 -12.22 -27.14
CA HIS A 119 -2.45 -12.80 -28.39
C HIS A 119 -1.87 -12.14 -29.66
N SER A 120 -1.02 -11.12 -29.51
CA SER A 120 -0.35 -10.44 -30.63
C SER A 120 1.03 -9.92 -30.21
N ASP A 121 2.07 -10.40 -30.89
CA ASP A 121 3.45 -9.93 -30.69
C ASP A 121 3.58 -8.43 -30.97
N GLU A 122 2.84 -7.91 -31.95
CA GLU A 122 2.84 -6.49 -32.27
C GLU A 122 2.26 -5.65 -31.12
N ALA A 123 1.15 -6.11 -30.52
CA ALA A 123 0.55 -5.44 -29.36
C ALA A 123 1.50 -5.45 -28.16
N ALA A 124 2.14 -6.59 -27.87
CA ALA A 124 3.14 -6.72 -26.82
C ALA A 124 4.34 -5.77 -27.03
N LEU A 125 4.90 -5.72 -28.25
CA LEU A 125 6.01 -4.82 -28.58
C LEU A 125 5.63 -3.35 -28.44
N ASN A 126 4.41 -2.97 -28.86
CA ASN A 126 3.92 -1.60 -28.72
C ASN A 126 3.73 -1.21 -27.26
N TYR A 127 3.24 -2.13 -26.42
CA TYR A 127 3.11 -1.93 -24.99
C TYR A 127 4.47 -1.71 -24.31
N ILE A 128 5.47 -2.54 -24.60
CA ILE A 128 6.83 -2.39 -24.03
C ILE A 128 7.41 -1.02 -24.41
N LYS A 129 7.32 -0.62 -25.68
CA LYS A 129 7.76 0.71 -26.14
C LYS A 129 7.02 1.84 -25.43
N SER A 130 5.71 1.72 -25.24
CA SER A 130 4.90 2.73 -24.53
C SER A 130 5.34 2.85 -23.07
N LYS A 131 5.63 1.73 -22.41
CA LYS A 131 6.11 1.67 -21.03
C LYS A 131 7.49 2.31 -20.87
N GLU A 132 8.39 2.12 -21.84
CA GLU A 132 9.71 2.76 -21.88
C GLU A 132 9.61 4.28 -22.10
N GLN A 133 8.72 4.72 -23.00
CA GLN A 133 8.55 6.13 -23.34
C GLN A 133 7.79 6.91 -22.26
N HIS A 134 6.86 6.25 -21.57
CA HIS A 134 5.99 6.87 -20.58
C HIS A 134 6.03 6.08 -19.26
N PRO A 135 7.16 6.03 -18.51
CA PRO A 135 7.28 5.17 -17.33
C PRO A 135 6.24 5.45 -16.23
N SER A 136 5.68 6.65 -16.19
CA SER A 136 4.61 7.04 -15.26
C SER A 136 3.20 6.76 -15.77
N GLY A 137 3.03 6.19 -16.97
CA GLY A 137 1.75 5.90 -17.60
C GLY A 137 1.44 6.74 -18.84
N SER A 138 0.73 6.16 -19.80
CA SER A 138 0.39 6.77 -21.11
C SER A 138 -1.08 7.18 -21.24
N LEU A 139 -1.95 6.83 -20.29
CA LEU A 139 -3.38 7.09 -20.39
C LEU A 139 -3.73 8.58 -20.32
N HIS A 140 -2.81 9.42 -19.82
CA HIS A 140 -2.96 10.88 -19.88
C HIS A 140 -3.20 11.38 -21.31
N LEU A 141 -2.61 10.74 -22.32
CA LEU A 141 -2.77 11.10 -23.74
C LEU A 141 -4.23 11.05 -24.20
N LYS A 142 -5.05 10.17 -23.60
CA LYS A 142 -6.48 10.00 -23.93
C LYS A 142 -7.40 10.59 -22.86
N TYR A 143 -7.01 10.50 -21.59
CA TYR A 143 -7.88 10.69 -20.44
C TYR A 143 -7.47 11.83 -19.50
N ALA A 144 -6.51 12.71 -19.87
CA ALA A 144 -6.06 13.82 -19.02
C ALA A 144 -7.23 14.63 -18.40
N HIS A 145 -8.26 14.96 -19.20
CA HIS A 145 -9.44 15.71 -18.76
C HIS A 145 -10.30 14.99 -17.68
N ARG A 146 -10.08 13.70 -17.45
CA ARG A 146 -10.82 12.84 -16.51
C ARG A 146 -9.97 12.45 -15.29
N MET A 147 -8.85 13.13 -15.05
CA MET A 147 -8.00 12.88 -13.88
C MET A 147 -8.78 13.06 -12.58
N ARG A 148 -8.73 12.02 -11.73
CA ARG A 148 -9.37 11.99 -10.42
C ARG A 148 -8.73 13.03 -9.50
N LYS A 149 -9.56 13.67 -8.67
CA LYS A 149 -9.12 14.73 -7.74
C LYS A 149 -8.00 14.29 -6.80
N ALA A 150 -7.99 13.02 -6.37
CA ALA A 150 -6.98 12.48 -5.47
C ALA A 150 -5.56 12.47 -6.05
N TYR A 151 -5.42 12.57 -7.37
CA TYR A 151 -4.13 12.54 -8.07
C TYR A 151 -3.79 13.88 -8.76
N ARG A 152 -4.58 14.93 -8.53
CA ARG A 152 -4.24 16.27 -9.01
C ARG A 152 -3.19 16.89 -8.09
N ASP A 153 -2.29 17.68 -8.65
CA ASP A 153 -1.30 18.40 -7.86
C ASP A 153 -2.03 19.37 -6.93
N PRO A 154 -1.74 19.41 -5.61
CA PRO A 154 -2.43 20.28 -4.65
C PRO A 154 -2.40 21.78 -4.99
N LYS A 155 -1.58 22.18 -5.97
CA LYS A 155 -1.41 23.57 -6.43
C LYS A 155 -2.29 23.94 -7.63
N GLU A 156 -3.08 23.02 -8.19
CA GLU A 156 -4.09 23.25 -9.25
C GLU A 156 -5.53 23.17 -8.74
#